data_AF-A0A7W5K734-F1
#
_entry.id   AF-A0A7W5K734-F1
#
_cell.length_a   1.000
_cell.length_b   1.000
_cell.length_c   1.000
_cell.angle_alpha   90.00
_cell.angle_beta   90.00
_cell.angle_gamma   90.00
#
_symmetry.space_group_name_H-M   'P 1'
#
loop_
_entity.id
_entity.type
_entity.pdbx_description
1 polymer ?
#
loop_
_entity_poly.entity_id
_entity_poly.type
_entity_poly.pdbx_seq_one_letter_code
_entity_poly.pdbx_strand_id
1 'polypeptide(L)'
;MALDPFGDRSRYARLLAIHRDFHALIAPLYAAPSLAALIPDLAARARLSAVEQDAADLHVPLAPPPPPRFAAEVAPDRGTAIGWLYVAEGSSLGAAILLKAAMTLGLGPTFGARHLAGHADGRARHWRSFTAAVDAVALSAGEEERAEEGAREAFDAVAALVRRAAP
;
A
#
# COMPACT_ATOMS: atom_id res chain seq x y z
N MET A 1 -2.57 20.60 -13.05
CA MET A 1 -3.84 20.43 -12.29
C MET A 1 -3.65 19.27 -11.33
N ALA A 2 -3.83 19.49 -10.03
CA ALA A 2 -3.84 18.40 -9.05
C ALA A 2 -5.12 17.56 -9.23
N LEU A 3 -5.05 16.25 -8.98
CA LEU A 3 -6.17 15.31 -9.15
C LEU A 3 -7.40 15.62 -8.28
N ASP A 4 -7.23 16.45 -7.24
CA ASP A 4 -8.24 16.79 -6.23
C ASP A 4 -9.12 15.59 -5.84
N PRO A 5 -8.51 14.52 -5.28
CA PRO A 5 -9.23 13.26 -5.06
C PRO A 5 -10.38 13.37 -4.05
N PHE A 6 -10.48 14.49 -3.32
CA PHE A 6 -11.51 14.70 -2.29
C PHE A 6 -12.54 15.76 -2.68
N GLY A 7 -12.51 16.28 -3.92
CA GLY A 7 -13.52 17.23 -4.40
C GLY A 7 -14.92 16.60 -4.54
N ASP A 8 -14.99 15.31 -4.86
CA ASP A 8 -16.23 14.53 -4.92
C ASP A 8 -15.95 13.01 -4.86
N ARG A 9 -17.01 12.19 -4.74
CA ARG A 9 -16.88 10.73 -4.67
C ARG A 9 -16.40 10.08 -5.98
N SER A 10 -16.61 10.71 -7.14
CA SER A 10 -16.11 10.21 -8.43
C SER A 10 -14.59 10.38 -8.54
N ARG A 11 -14.06 11.50 -8.05
CA ARG A 11 -12.62 11.76 -7.90
C ARG A 11 -11.99 10.80 -6.90
N TYR A 12 -12.66 10.58 -5.78
CA TYR A 12 -12.18 9.62 -4.77
C TYR A 12 -12.16 8.18 -5.29
N ALA A 13 -13.12 7.79 -6.12
CA ALA A 13 -13.13 6.48 -6.78
C ALA A 13 -11.87 6.23 -7.63
N ARG A 14 -11.31 7.29 -8.26
CA ARG A 14 -10.03 7.17 -8.98
C ARG A 14 -8.85 6.95 -8.03
N LEU A 15 -8.86 7.60 -6.86
CA LEU A 15 -7.86 7.35 -5.81
C LEU A 15 -7.93 5.89 -5.32
N LEU A 16 -9.15 5.37 -5.11
CA LEU A 16 -9.34 3.96 -4.74
C LEU A 16 -8.78 3.00 -5.78
N ALA A 17 -9.03 3.25 -7.08
CA ALA A 17 -8.47 2.42 -8.15
C ALA A 17 -6.93 2.43 -8.13
N ILE A 18 -6.31 3.59 -7.94
CA ILE A 18 -4.84 3.72 -7.81
C ILE A 18 -4.33 2.90 -6.62
N HIS A 19 -4.94 3.07 -5.44
CA HIS A 19 -4.53 2.34 -4.23
C HIS A 19 -4.75 0.83 -4.38
N ARG A 20 -5.86 0.40 -4.98
CA ARG A 20 -6.17 -1.01 -5.23
C ARG A 20 -5.11 -1.62 -6.13
N ASP A 21 -4.82 -0.97 -7.25
CA ASP A 21 -3.84 -1.45 -8.22
C ASP A 21 -2.43 -1.51 -7.60
N PHE A 22 -2.01 -0.51 -6.83
CA PHE A 22 -0.72 -0.55 -6.12
C PHE A 22 -0.65 -1.72 -5.12
N HIS A 23 -1.69 -1.91 -4.31
CA HIS A 23 -1.74 -3.02 -3.38
C HIS A 23 -1.82 -4.39 -4.07
N ALA A 24 -2.43 -4.48 -5.25
CA ALA A 24 -2.46 -5.70 -6.06
C ALA A 24 -1.06 -6.07 -6.60
N LEU A 25 -0.24 -5.09 -7.00
CA LEU A 25 1.13 -5.32 -7.46
C LEU A 25 1.98 -6.06 -6.41
N ILE A 26 1.78 -5.73 -5.13
CA ILE A 26 2.59 -6.22 -4.01
C ILE A 26 1.88 -7.25 -3.13
N ALA A 27 0.64 -7.63 -3.44
CA ALA A 27 -0.11 -8.58 -2.63
C ALA A 27 0.65 -9.89 -2.35
N PRO A 28 1.43 -10.45 -3.31
CA PRO A 28 2.23 -11.65 -3.05
C PRO A 28 3.31 -11.46 -1.97
N LEU A 29 3.86 -10.25 -1.79
CA LEU A 29 4.87 -10.01 -0.75
C LEU A 29 4.29 -10.24 0.65
N TYR A 30 3.04 -9.81 0.88
CA TYR A 30 2.37 -9.98 2.16
C TYR A 30 2.02 -11.44 2.48
N ALA A 31 2.02 -12.31 1.47
CA ALA A 31 1.78 -13.75 1.60
C ALA A 31 3.08 -14.59 1.55
N ALA A 32 4.24 -13.98 1.28
CA ALA A 32 5.49 -14.70 1.07
C ALA A 32 6.04 -15.26 2.40
N PRO A 33 6.20 -16.59 2.55
CA PRO A 33 6.70 -17.18 3.79
C PRO A 33 8.11 -16.70 4.18
N SER A 34 8.97 -16.45 3.18
CA SER A 34 10.32 -15.93 3.39
C SER A 34 10.34 -14.53 4.02
N LEU A 35 9.34 -13.69 3.72
CA LEU A 35 9.22 -12.35 4.30
C LEU A 35 8.47 -12.38 5.63
N ALA A 36 7.47 -13.25 5.77
CA ALA A 36 6.76 -13.45 7.04
C ALA A 36 7.70 -13.96 8.16
N ALA A 37 8.74 -14.71 7.80
CA ALA A 37 9.80 -15.12 8.74
C ALA A 37 10.68 -13.96 9.23
N LEU A 38 10.73 -12.84 8.49
CA LEU A 38 11.52 -11.66 8.81
C LEU A 38 10.70 -10.56 9.48
N ILE A 39 9.46 -10.39 9.04
CA ILE A 39 8.58 -9.29 9.45
C ILE A 39 7.37 -9.89 10.17
N PRO A 40 7.30 -9.77 11.51
CA PRO A 40 6.15 -10.23 12.27
C PRO A 40 4.85 -9.58 11.79
N ASP A 41 3.79 -10.39 11.78
CA ASP A 41 2.43 -10.01 11.41
C ASP A 41 2.30 -9.46 9.98
N LEU A 42 3.24 -9.78 9.08
CA LEU A 42 3.27 -9.22 7.72
C LEU A 42 1.93 -9.35 7.00
N ALA A 43 1.32 -10.54 6.98
CA ALA A 43 0.05 -10.77 6.31
C ALA A 43 -1.09 -9.85 6.82
N ALA A 44 -1.10 -9.52 8.12
CA ALA A 44 -2.11 -8.65 8.72
C ALA A 44 -1.94 -7.17 8.35
N ARG A 45 -0.80 -6.79 7.77
CA ARG A 45 -0.52 -5.42 7.29
C ARG A 45 -1.08 -5.15 5.89
N ALA A 46 -1.43 -6.21 5.16
CA ALA A 46 -1.99 -6.09 3.81
C ALA A 46 -3.29 -5.27 3.81
N ARG A 47 -3.39 -4.32 2.87
CA ARG A 47 -4.56 -3.43 2.75
C ARG A 47 -5.42 -3.68 1.51
N LEU A 48 -5.04 -4.63 0.65
CA LEU A 48 -5.76 -4.87 -0.62
C LEU A 48 -7.26 -5.13 -0.39
N SER A 49 -7.61 -6.06 0.50
CA SER A 49 -9.00 -6.40 0.79
C SER A 49 -9.80 -5.22 1.34
N ALA A 50 -9.18 -4.36 2.15
CA ALA A 50 -9.82 -3.15 2.66
C ALA A 50 -10.12 -2.14 1.54
N VAL A 51 -9.21 -1.95 0.58
CA VAL A 51 -9.43 -1.07 -0.57
C VAL A 51 -10.51 -1.63 -1.51
N GLU A 52 -10.52 -2.95 -1.73
CA GLU A 52 -11.54 -3.61 -2.55
C GLU A 52 -12.93 -3.48 -1.92
N GLN A 53 -13.02 -3.63 -0.59
CA GLN A 53 -14.27 -3.39 0.13
C GLN A 53 -14.71 -1.92 0.06
N ASP A 54 -13.77 -0.97 0.14
CA ASP A 54 -14.08 0.46 -0.02
C ASP A 54 -14.62 0.79 -1.42
N ALA A 55 -14.08 0.14 -2.45
CA ALA A 55 -14.60 0.25 -3.81
C ALA A 55 -16.00 -0.36 -3.93
N ALA A 56 -16.26 -1.49 -3.27
CA ALA A 56 -17.57 -2.12 -3.23
C ALA A 56 -18.61 -1.25 -2.51
N ASP A 57 -18.26 -0.67 -1.35
CA ASP A 57 -19.12 0.26 -0.58
C ASP A 57 -19.58 1.45 -1.46
N LEU A 58 -18.75 1.87 -2.41
CA LEU A 58 -19.00 2.98 -3.32
C LEU A 58 -19.47 2.57 -4.72
N HIS A 59 -19.70 1.28 -4.97
CA HIS A 59 -20.08 0.73 -6.27
C HIS A 59 -19.14 1.17 -7.41
N VAL A 60 -17.83 1.28 -7.11
CA VAL A 60 -16.82 1.68 -8.09
C VAL A 60 -16.55 0.51 -9.03
N PRO A 61 -16.75 0.66 -10.35
CA PRO A 61 -16.41 -0.39 -11.30
C PRO A 61 -14.88 -0.44 -11.45
N LEU A 62 -14.24 -1.35 -10.73
CA LEU A 62 -12.81 -1.60 -10.86
C LEU A 62 -12.53 -2.43 -12.12
N ALA A 63 -11.58 -1.99 -12.93
CA ALA A 63 -11.02 -2.83 -13.99
C ALA A 63 -10.32 -4.07 -13.39
N PRO A 64 -9.96 -5.09 -14.18
CA PRO A 64 -9.05 -6.12 -13.71
C PRO A 64 -7.77 -5.49 -13.13
N PRO A 65 -7.26 -5.98 -11.99
CA PRO A 65 -6.02 -5.44 -11.42
C PRO A 65 -4.84 -5.69 -12.38
N PRO A 66 -3.77 -4.89 -12.29
CA PRO A 66 -2.54 -5.19 -13.00
C PRO A 66 -1.99 -6.56 -12.54
N PRO A 67 -1.21 -7.25 -13.40
CA PRO A 67 -0.51 -8.45 -12.98
C PRO A 67 0.42 -8.11 -11.80
N PRO A 68 0.55 -8.98 -10.79
CA PRO A 68 1.45 -8.75 -9.67
C PRO A 68 2.90 -8.52 -10.13
N ARG A 69 3.61 -7.61 -9.45
CA ARG A 69 5.04 -7.34 -9.69
C ARG A 69 5.94 -8.48 -9.19
N PHE A 70 5.46 -9.20 -8.18
CA PHE A 70 6.14 -10.30 -7.52
C PHE A 70 5.34 -11.59 -7.72
N ALA A 71 6.01 -12.73 -7.78
CA ALA A 71 5.37 -14.04 -7.80
C ALA A 71 5.35 -14.61 -6.38
N ALA A 72 4.26 -15.27 -5.99
CA ALA A 72 4.16 -15.89 -4.66
C ALA A 72 5.03 -17.16 -4.57
N GLU A 73 5.26 -17.83 -5.70
CA GLU A 73 5.94 -19.12 -5.82
C GLU A 73 7.46 -18.98 -5.91
N VAL A 74 7.97 -17.76 -6.12
CA VAL A 74 9.39 -17.45 -6.21
C VAL A 74 9.76 -16.59 -5.01
N ALA A 75 10.74 -17.04 -4.22
CA ALA A 75 11.28 -16.20 -3.15
C ALA A 75 11.74 -14.86 -3.75
N PRO A 76 11.11 -13.73 -3.38
CA PRO A 76 11.46 -12.46 -3.99
C PRO A 76 12.87 -12.04 -3.56
N ASP A 77 13.54 -11.24 -4.39
CA ASP A 77 14.77 -10.59 -3.96
C ASP A 77 14.48 -9.77 -2.69
N ARG A 78 15.17 -10.12 -1.61
CA ARG A 78 14.87 -9.64 -0.26
C ARG A 78 15.00 -8.12 -0.14
N GLY A 79 16.08 -7.57 -0.69
CA GLY A 79 16.31 -6.12 -0.73
C GLY A 79 15.15 -5.41 -1.43
N THR A 80 14.91 -5.76 -2.69
CA THR A 80 13.82 -5.17 -3.50
C THR A 80 12.47 -5.27 -2.79
N ALA A 81 12.12 -6.46 -2.26
CA ALA A 81 10.85 -6.66 -1.55
C ALA A 81 10.70 -5.77 -0.32
N ILE A 82 11.75 -5.63 0.49
CA ILE A 82 11.76 -4.74 1.66
C ILE A 82 11.56 -3.29 1.22
N GLY A 83 12.21 -2.85 0.14
CA GLY A 83 12.02 -1.50 -0.43
C GLY A 83 10.56 -1.21 -0.80
N TRP A 84 9.90 -2.14 -1.48
CA TRP A 84 8.49 -2.01 -1.83
C TRP A 84 7.57 -2.03 -0.60
N LEU A 85 7.82 -2.92 0.36
CA LEU A 85 7.09 -2.96 1.63
C LEU A 85 7.29 -1.67 2.43
N TYR A 86 8.49 -1.09 2.44
CA TYR A 86 8.78 0.17 3.12
C TYR A 86 7.91 1.32 2.60
N VAL A 87 7.78 1.46 1.27
CA VAL A 87 6.91 2.47 0.65
C VAL A 87 5.44 2.21 0.97
N ALA A 88 5.01 0.95 0.85
CA ALA A 88 3.64 0.56 1.15
C ALA A 88 3.29 0.84 2.62
N GLU A 89 4.06 0.33 3.58
CA GLU A 89 3.81 0.53 5.01
C GLU A 89 3.96 2.00 5.42
N GLY A 90 4.93 2.72 4.85
CA GLY A 90 5.18 4.14 5.14
C GLY A 90 4.02 5.05 4.73
N SER A 91 3.32 4.71 3.64
CA SER A 91 2.14 5.48 3.18
C SER A 91 1.01 5.55 4.23
N SER A 92 0.96 4.59 5.17
CA SER A 92 -0.03 4.56 6.25
C SER A 92 0.13 5.71 7.27
N LEU A 93 1.32 6.33 7.35
CA LEU A 93 1.57 7.48 8.22
C LEU A 93 0.82 8.72 7.71
N GLY A 94 0.91 9.00 6.41
CA GLY A 94 0.22 10.12 5.76
C GLY A 94 -1.28 9.90 5.57
N ALA A 95 -1.73 8.64 5.58
CA ALA A 95 -3.14 8.28 5.39
C ALA A 95 -4.11 8.90 6.42
N ALA A 96 -3.63 9.40 7.57
CA ALA A 96 -4.47 10.15 8.50
C ALA A 96 -5.05 11.44 7.89
N ILE A 97 -4.24 12.14 7.08
CA ILE A 97 -4.67 13.36 6.38
C ILE A 97 -5.72 13.00 5.33
N LEU A 98 -5.46 11.93 4.56
CA LEU A 98 -6.37 11.43 3.54
C LEU A 98 -7.70 10.97 4.14
N LEU A 99 -7.67 10.28 5.29
CA LEU A 99 -8.88 9.86 5.99
C LEU A 99 -9.72 11.06 6.42
N LYS A 100 -9.10 12.10 6.98
CA LYS A 100 -9.80 13.33 7.37
C LYS A 100 -10.47 14.01 6.16
N ALA A 101 -9.80 14.01 5.00
CA ALA A 101 -10.37 14.53 3.77
C ALA A 101 -11.52 13.63 3.25
N ALA A 102 -11.38 12.30 3.30
CA ALA A 102 -12.45 11.37 2.91
C ALA A 102 -13.71 11.54 3.77
N MET A 103 -13.58 11.90 5.04
CA MET A 103 -14.71 12.17 5.94
C MET A 103 -15.58 13.35 5.48
N THR A 104 -15.03 14.32 4.74
CA THR A 104 -15.85 15.41 4.17
C THR A 104 -16.78 14.93 3.06
N LEU A 105 -16.53 13.74 2.51
CA LEU A 105 -17.39 13.06 1.53
C LEU A 105 -18.35 12.04 2.19
N GLY A 106 -18.42 12.01 3.52
CA GLY A 106 -19.22 11.05 4.28
C GLY A 106 -18.66 9.63 4.25
N LEU A 107 -17.33 9.49 4.08
CA LEU A 107 -16.61 8.21 4.10
C LEU A 107 -15.87 8.05 5.43
N GLY A 108 -15.50 6.82 5.77
CA GLY A 108 -14.76 6.58 7.00
C GLY A 108 -14.25 5.15 7.17
N PRO A 109 -13.68 4.84 8.34
CA PRO A 109 -13.07 3.54 8.63
C PRO A 109 -14.04 2.35 8.52
N THR A 110 -15.35 2.61 8.47
CA THR A 110 -16.41 1.60 8.39
C THR A 110 -17.20 1.66 7.10
N PHE A 111 -16.89 2.58 6.18
CA PHE A 111 -17.57 2.74 4.89
C PHE A 111 -16.72 3.55 3.91
N GLY A 112 -16.22 2.92 2.83
CA GLY A 112 -15.53 3.60 1.72
C GLY A 112 -14.13 4.19 2.03
N ALA A 113 -13.62 4.10 3.25
CA ALA A 113 -12.25 4.53 3.61
C ALA A 113 -11.59 3.64 4.69
N ARG A 114 -11.95 2.36 4.75
CA ARG A 114 -11.36 1.33 5.62
C ARG A 114 -9.85 1.25 5.44
N HIS A 115 -9.35 1.28 4.21
CA HIS A 115 -7.93 1.15 3.91
C HIS A 115 -7.07 2.33 4.42
N LEU A 116 -7.69 3.47 4.70
CA LEU A 116 -7.03 4.64 5.28
C LEU A 116 -7.02 4.61 6.81
N ALA A 117 -7.77 3.70 7.44
CA ALA A 117 -7.82 3.56 8.88
C ALA A 117 -6.42 3.29 9.46
N GLY A 118 -6.16 3.84 10.65
CA GLY A 118 -4.93 3.51 11.36
C GLY A 118 -5.09 2.17 12.05
N HIS A 119 -3.97 1.49 12.30
CA HIS A 119 -3.96 0.33 13.20
C HIS A 119 -4.56 0.70 14.56
N ALA A 120 -5.22 -0.26 15.24
CA ALA A 120 -5.84 -0.04 16.55
C ALA A 120 -4.82 0.47 17.59
N ASP A 121 -3.62 -0.10 17.56
CA ASP A 121 -2.49 0.35 18.38
C ASP A 121 -1.85 1.67 17.90
N GLY A 122 -2.39 2.33 16.89
CA GLY A 122 -1.90 3.62 16.40
C GLY A 122 -0.78 3.50 15.35
N ARG A 123 -0.85 4.39 14.36
CA ARG A 123 0.02 4.42 13.17
C ARG A 123 1.50 4.47 13.53
N ALA A 124 1.89 5.35 14.45
CA ALA A 124 3.29 5.54 14.81
C ALA A 124 3.90 4.31 15.48
N ARG A 125 3.15 3.61 16.36
CA ARG A 125 3.62 2.36 16.97
C ARG A 125 3.74 1.25 15.93
N HIS A 126 2.74 1.11 15.07
CA HIS A 126 2.73 0.09 14.04
C HIS A 126 3.86 0.28 13.00
N TRP A 127 4.16 1.53 12.63
CA TRP A 127 5.29 1.89 11.78
C TRP A 127 6.65 1.61 12.45
N ARG A 128 6.81 1.97 13.72
CA ARG A 128 8.04 1.66 14.48
C ARG A 128 8.27 0.15 14.61
N SER A 129 7.20 -0.62 14.80
CA SER A 129 7.29 -2.08 14.81
C SER A 129 7.75 -2.65 13.46
N PHE A 130 7.22 -2.13 12.35
CA PHE A 130 7.65 -2.55 11.01
C PHE A 130 9.13 -2.22 10.77
N THR A 131 9.53 -0.97 10.98
CA THR A 131 10.91 -0.51 10.75
C THR A 131 11.90 -1.23 11.65
N ALA A 132 11.57 -1.46 12.94
CA ALA A 132 12.41 -2.25 13.82
C ALA A 132 12.60 -3.71 13.35
N ALA A 133 11.57 -4.32 12.74
CA ALA A 133 11.69 -5.65 12.15
C ALA A 133 12.59 -5.64 10.91
N VAL A 134 12.48 -4.62 10.06
CA VAL A 134 13.36 -4.43 8.89
C VAL A 134 14.81 -4.18 9.32
N ASP A 135 15.04 -3.30 10.29
CA ASP A 135 16.38 -2.97 10.81
C ASP A 135 17.07 -4.19 11.46
N ALA A 136 16.29 -5.15 11.97
CA ALA A 136 16.81 -6.40 12.52
C ALA A 136 17.22 -7.42 11.44
N VAL A 137 16.85 -7.20 10.17
CA VAL A 137 17.27 -8.07 9.07
C VAL A 137 18.72 -7.74 8.71
N ALA A 138 19.62 -8.70 8.87
CA ALA A 138 20.99 -8.59 8.36
C ALA A 138 20.99 -8.65 6.82
N LEU A 139 20.96 -7.47 6.20
CA LEU A 139 21.14 -7.29 4.76
C LEU A 139 22.63 -7.17 4.43
N SER A 140 23.04 -7.75 3.31
CA SER A 140 24.33 -7.41 2.70
C SER A 140 24.26 -6.03 2.06
N ALA A 141 25.42 -5.38 1.84
CA ALA A 141 25.47 -4.07 1.17
C ALA A 141 24.72 -4.06 -0.18
N GLY A 142 24.84 -5.14 -0.98
CA GLY A 142 24.10 -5.24 -2.24
C GLY A 142 22.59 -5.40 -2.06
N GLU A 143 22.11 -5.96 -0.95
CA GLU A 143 20.67 -6.01 -0.64
C GLU A 143 20.15 -4.67 -0.11
N GLU A 144 20.95 -3.91 0.63
CA GLU A 144 20.63 -2.54 1.03
C GLU A 144 20.46 -1.64 -0.20
N GLU A 145 21.40 -1.70 -1.15
CA GLU A 145 21.30 -0.98 -2.44
C GLU A 145 20.01 -1.35 -3.19
N ARG A 146 19.67 -2.65 -3.24
CA ARG A 146 18.42 -3.12 -3.87
C ARG A 146 17.17 -2.72 -3.09
N ALA A 147 17.25 -2.55 -1.77
CA ALA A 147 16.14 -2.03 -0.99
C ALA A 147 15.85 -0.56 -1.29
N GLU A 148 16.89 0.26 -1.42
CA GLU A 148 16.73 1.64 -1.88
C GLU A 148 16.14 1.71 -3.29
N GLU A 149 16.67 0.89 -4.21
CA GLU A 149 16.17 0.86 -5.58
C GLU A 149 14.73 0.36 -5.66
N GLY A 150 14.40 -0.70 -4.91
CA GLY A 150 13.02 -1.19 -4.80
C GLY A 150 12.06 -0.13 -4.25
N ALA A 151 12.50 0.71 -3.31
CA ALA A 151 11.69 1.83 -2.84
C ALA A 151 11.48 2.88 -3.94
N ARG A 152 12.50 3.22 -4.73
CA ARG A 152 12.37 4.11 -5.90
C ARG A 152 11.41 3.54 -6.93
N GLU A 153 11.56 2.26 -7.29
CA GLU A 153 10.64 1.55 -8.18
C GLU A 153 9.19 1.60 -7.69
N ALA A 154 8.95 1.42 -6.39
CA ALA A 154 7.61 1.49 -5.81
C ALA A 154 7.00 2.88 -5.95
N PHE A 155 7.77 3.95 -5.72
CA PHE A 155 7.32 5.33 -5.95
C PHE A 155 7.01 5.58 -7.43
N ASP A 156 7.86 5.11 -8.33
CA ASP A 156 7.65 5.24 -9.78
C ASP A 156 6.40 4.49 -10.24
N ALA A 157 6.12 3.32 -9.67
CA ALA A 157 4.90 2.56 -9.92
C ALA A 157 3.65 3.33 -9.48
N VAL A 158 3.65 3.94 -8.29
CA VAL A 158 2.54 4.82 -7.85
C VAL A 158 2.39 5.99 -8.82
N ALA A 159 3.48 6.65 -9.21
CA ALA A 159 3.44 7.77 -10.16
C ALA A 159 2.88 7.35 -11.53
N ALA A 160 3.21 6.15 -12.01
CA ALA A 160 2.67 5.60 -13.25
C ALA A 160 1.17 5.31 -13.14
N LEU A 161 0.70 4.74 -12.03
CA LEU A 161 -0.73 4.52 -11.77
C LEU A 161 -1.50 5.85 -11.73
N VAL A 162 -0.93 6.86 -11.07
CA VAL A 162 -1.48 8.22 -11.00
C VAL A 162 -1.60 8.84 -12.40
N ARG A 163 -0.57 8.72 -13.25
CA ARG A 163 -0.61 9.21 -14.64
C ARG A 163 -1.67 8.49 -15.48
N ARG A 164 -1.84 7.18 -15.29
CA ARG A 164 -2.87 6.39 -16.00
C ARG A 164 -4.30 6.74 -15.57
N ALA A 165 -4.48 7.16 -14.32
CA ALA A 165 -5.78 7.54 -13.77
C ALA A 165 -6.12 9.03 -13.96
N ALA A 166 -5.20 9.82 -14.52
CA ALA A 166 -5.47 11.19 -14.88
C ALA A 166 -6.49 11.24 -16.03
N PRO A 167 -7.46 12.18 -15.97
CA PRO A 167 -8.45 12.37 -17.02
C PRO A 167 -7.84 12.86 -18.34
#